data_AF-A0A526PZL5-F1
#
_entry.id   AF-A0A526PZL5-F1
#
_cell.length_a   1.000
_cell.length_b   1.000
_cell.length_c   1.000
_cell.angle_alpha   90.00
_cell.angle_beta   90.00
_cell.angle_gamma   90.00
#
_symmetry.space_group_name_H-M   'P 1'
#
loop_
_entity.id
_entity.type
_entity.pdbx_description
1 polymer ?
#
loop_
_entity_poly.entity_id
_entity_poly.type
_entity_poly.pdbx_seq_one_letter_code
_entity_poly.pdbx_strand_id
1 'polypeptide(L)' 'EFSGVAIEVTSRSLDHARPGEIIASRTVRDLIVGSGLAFEEQGAMCGPPGALQFFCVAATPVNAGA' A
#
# COMPACT_ATOMS: atom_id res chain seq x y z
N GLU A 1 -20.21 -10.50 -1.19
CA GLU A 1 -19.51 -10.70 0.10
C GLU A 1 -18.01 -10.87 -0.12
N PHE A 2 -17.24 -9.93 0.39
CA PHE A 2 -15.77 -9.94 0.36
C PHE A 2 -15.31 -10.08 1.82
N SER A 3 -14.64 -11.19 2.15
CA SER A 3 -14.17 -11.49 3.51
C SER A 3 -12.77 -12.10 3.51
N GLY A 4 -12.05 -11.96 4.63
CA GLY A 4 -10.74 -12.59 4.85
C GLY A 4 -9.69 -11.63 5.41
N VAL A 5 -8.56 -12.18 5.87
CA VAL A 5 -7.49 -11.40 6.53
C VAL A 5 -6.96 -10.26 5.67
N ALA A 6 -6.82 -10.47 4.36
CA ALA A 6 -6.37 -9.43 3.43
C ALA A 6 -7.33 -8.23 3.40
N ILE A 7 -8.63 -8.49 3.52
CA ILE A 7 -9.68 -7.46 3.47
C ILE A 7 -9.73 -6.70 4.79
N GLU A 8 -9.66 -7.42 5.91
CA GLU A 8 -9.62 -6.81 7.24
C GLU A 8 -8.40 -5.89 7.40
N VAL A 9 -7.23 -6.36 6.97
CA VAL A 9 -5.98 -5.56 6.99
C VAL A 9 -6.10 -4.34 6.07
N THR A 10 -6.56 -4.52 4.82
CA THR A 10 -6.68 -3.42 3.87
C THR A 10 -7.69 -2.38 4.35
N SER A 11 -8.81 -2.81 4.92
CA SER A 11 -9.81 -1.91 5.51
C SER A 11 -9.21 -1.00 6.57
N ARG A 12 -8.34 -1.53 7.44
CA ARG A 12 -7.64 -0.73 8.46
C ARG A 12 -6.58 0.19 7.87
N SER A 13 -5.87 -0.24 6.82
CA SER A 13 -4.92 0.64 6.12
C SER A 13 -5.58 1.91 5.59
N LEU A 14 -6.85 1.81 5.16
CA LEU A 14 -7.59 2.94 4.58
C LEU A 14 -7.87 4.06 5.61
N ASP A 15 -7.93 3.76 6.90
CA ASP A 15 -8.05 4.79 7.95
C ASP A 15 -6.81 5.70 8.03
N HIS A 16 -5.67 5.24 7.49
CA HIS A 16 -4.43 6.00 7.42
C HIS A 16 -4.21 6.70 6.07
N ALA A 17 -5.03 6.39 5.05
CA ALA A 17 -4.89 6.95 3.72
C ALA A 17 -5.43 8.37 3.65
N ARG A 18 -4.73 9.28 2.96
CA ARG A 18 -5.28 10.59 2.62
C ARG A 18 -6.10 10.52 1.33
N PRO A 19 -7.03 11.47 1.11
CA PRO A 19 -7.76 11.55 -0.15
C PRO A 19 -6.80 11.62 -1.35
N GLY A 20 -7.00 10.73 -2.32
CA GLY A 20 -6.18 10.65 -3.53
C GLY A 20 -4.90 9.81 -3.41
N GLU A 21 -4.58 9.30 -2.22
CA GLU A 21 -3.46 8.37 -2.04
C GLU A 21 -3.85 6.94 -2.41
N ILE A 22 -2.87 6.20 -2.94
CA ILE A 22 -2.99 4.76 -3.18
C ILE A 22 -2.15 4.06 -2.13
N ILE A 23 -2.78 3.25 -1.28
CA ILE A 23 -2.08 2.46 -0.26
C ILE A 23 -1.88 1.03 -0.76
N ALA A 24 -0.69 0.49 -0.52
CA ALA A 24 -0.31 -0.89 -0.82
C ALA A 24 0.26 -1.58 0.42
N SER A 25 0.09 -2.90 0.51
CA SER A 25 0.73 -3.73 1.53
C SER A 25 2.17 -4.09 1.15
N ARG A 26 2.96 -4.52 2.14
CA ARG A 26 4.31 -5.08 1.91
C ARG A 26 4.30 -6.20 0.87
N THR A 27 3.33 -7.12 0.94
CA THR A 27 3.22 -8.25 0.02
C THR A 27 3.08 -7.78 -1.42
N VAL A 28 2.24 -6.78 -1.69
CA VAL A 28 2.10 -6.23 -3.05
C VAL A 28 3.42 -5.64 -3.51
N ARG A 29 4.05 -4.78 -2.69
CA ARG A 29 5.35 -4.15 -3.00
C ARG A 29 6.43 -5.17 -3.34
N ASP A 30 6.54 -6.24 -2.56
CA ASP A 30 7.55 -7.28 -2.76
C ASP A 30 7.29 -8.13 -4.01
N LEU A 31 6.03 -8.33 -4.39
CA LEU A 31 5.67 -9.09 -5.59
C LEU A 31 5.91 -8.34 -6.91
N ILE A 32 5.88 -7.01 -6.88
CA ILE A 32 5.96 -6.13 -8.06
C ILE A 32 7.32 -5.45 -8.23
N VAL A 33 8.35 -5.93 -7.53
CA VAL A 33 9.72 -5.44 -7.66
C VAL A 33 10.13 -5.44 -9.15
N GLY A 34 10.58 -4.30 -9.65
CA GLY A 34 10.92 -4.10 -11.07
C GLY A 34 9.80 -3.48 -11.93
N SER A 35 8.63 -3.19 -11.37
CA SER A 35 7.50 -2.55 -12.09
C SER A 35 7.68 -1.06 -12.40
N GLY A 36 8.69 -0.40 -11.82
CA GLY A 36 8.88 1.05 -11.94
C GLY A 36 7.94 1.89 -11.06
N LEU A 37 7.12 1.26 -10.21
CA LEU A 37 6.36 1.95 -9.17
C LEU A 37 7.27 2.28 -7.97
N ALA A 38 7.12 3.49 -7.44
CA ALA A 38 7.79 3.94 -6.23
C ALA A 38 6.85 3.80 -5.03
N PHE A 39 7.42 3.54 -3.85
CA PHE A 39 6.65 3.31 -2.62
C PHE A 39 7.29 4.06 -1.46
N GLU A 40 6.48 4.82 -0.75
CA GLU A 40 6.87 5.52 0.48
C GLU A 40 6.26 4.82 1.69
N GLU A 41 7.09 4.53 2.70
CA GLU A 41 6.60 3.91 3.94
C GLU A 41 5.79 4.93 4.73
N GLN A 42 4.52 4.60 5.02
CA GLN A 42 3.62 5.48 5.78
C GLN A 42 3.49 5.04 7.24
N GLY A 43 3.82 3.79 7.55
CA GLY A 43 3.87 3.30 8.93
C GLY A 43 3.58 1.82 9.06
N ALA A 44 3.41 1.39 10.30
CA ALA A 44 2.99 0.04 10.65
C ALA A 44 1.75 0.09 11.56
N MET A 45 0.77 -0.76 11.27
CA MET A 45 -0.40 -0.96 12.13
C MET A 45 -0.22 -2.23 12.96
N CYS A 46 -0.57 -2.17 14.24
CA CYS A 46 -0.63 -3.36 15.09
C CYS A 46 -1.99 -4.04 14.91
N GLY A 47 -2.00 -5.32 14.60
CA GLY A 47 -3.23 -6.12 14.50
C GLY A 47 -2.90 -7.56 14.15
N PRO A 48 -3.84 -8.51 14.14
CA PRO A 48 -3.56 -9.86 13.67
C PRO A 48 -3.34 -9.90 12.14
N PRO A 49 -2.34 -10.64 11.63
CA PRO A 49 -1.42 -11.57 12.32
C PRO A 49 -0.05 -10.96 12.69
N GLY A 50 0.02 -9.71 13.15
CA GLY A 50 1.22 -9.01 13.62
C GLY A 50 1.27 -7.55 13.21
N ALA A 51 2.36 -6.84 13.55
CA ALA A 51 2.57 -5.50 13.02
C ALA A 51 2.72 -5.57 11.49
N LEU A 52 1.89 -4.83 10.76
CA LEU A 52 1.89 -4.81 9.30
C LEU A 52 2.23 -3.42 8.78
N GLN A 53 3.26 -3.36 7.94
CA GLN A 53 3.65 -2.13 7.24
C GLN A 53 2.79 -1.91 6.00
N PHE A 54 2.49 -0.65 5.75
CA PHE A 54 1.80 -0.19 4.55
C PHE A 54 2.54 0.99 3.91
N PHE A 55 2.31 1.14 2.62
CA PHE A 55 3.08 2.04 1.76
C PHE A 55 2.13 2.89 0.94
N CYS A 56 2.44 4.17 0.77
CA CYS A 56 1.82 4.99 -0.27
C CYS A 56 2.55 4.72 -1.59
N VAL A 57 1.80 4.53 -2.67
CA VAL A 57 2.36 4.48 -4.02
C VAL A 57 2.71 5.90 -4.43
N ALA A 58 4.00 6.20 -4.51
CA ALA A 58 4.44 7.43 -5.11
C ALA A 58 4.27 7.32 -6.62
N ALA A 59 3.58 8.29 -7.20
CA ALA A 59 3.50 8.39 -8.65
C ALA A 59 4.93 8.50 -9.17
N THR A 60 5.35 7.53 -9.99
CA THR A 60 6.47 7.77 -10.89
C THR A 60 6.06 8.98 -11.74
N PRO A 61 6.87 10.06 -11.85
CA PRO A 61 6.58 11.08 -12.82
C PRO A 61 6.55 10.38 -14.18
N VAL A 62 5.35 10.19 -14.72
CA VAL A 62 5.19 9.86 -16.13
C VAL A 62 5.90 10.99 -16.86
N ASN A 63 6.92 10.65 -17.65
CA ASN A 63 7.71 11.64 -18.37
C ASN A 63 6.77 12.66 -19.02
N ALA A 64 6.82 13.90 -18.55
CA ALA A 64 6.28 15.04 -19.26
C ALA A 64 7.20 15.27 -20.46
N GLY A 65 6.98 14.52 -21.55
CA GLY A 65 7.71 14.66 -22.80
C GLY A 65 8.12 13.33 -23.42
N ALA A 66 7.29 12.86 -24.35
CA ALA A 66 7.71 12.28 -25.64
C ALA A 66 6.53 12.41 -26.61
#